data_AF-A0A7M4A1N4-F1
#
_entry.id   AF-A0A7M4A1N4-F1
#
_cell.length_a   1.000
_cell.length_b   1.000
_cell.length_c   1.000
_cell.angle_alpha   90.00
_cell.angle_beta   90.00
_cell.angle_gamma   90.00
#
_symmetry.space_group_name_H-M   'P 1'
#
loop_
_entity.id
_entity.type
_entity.pdbx_description
1 polymer ?
#
loop_
_entity_poly.entity_id
_entity_poly.type
_entity_poly.pdbx_seq_one_letter_code
_entity_poly.pdbx_strand_id
1 'polypeptide(L)'
;MEHVVNVSGPVVKWTQLGERPVWNIEVEQPFHVPALRKTLKTRSWQIFSGDIPFVNRFFLDGDVGMHVAFSGRVVDRRDDEGPVVKAEVIDAGGGGRYGVDVTVRCDAADVAATEPFQVPYTVFSFDLETSIEHETVLCAAACVEHLGSGERQTFEFRGTESDILEGLTSAVHATDPDIITGYNIDNFDLPRLADR
;
A
#
# COMPACT_ATOMS: atom_id res chain seq x y z
N MET A 1 -15.08 24.32 -8.05
CA MET A 1 -14.55 24.02 -9.39
C MET A 1 -13.04 24.21 -9.45
N GLU A 2 -12.42 24.71 -8.38
CA GLU A 2 -11.01 24.49 -8.07
C GLU A 2 -10.67 22.99 -8.18
N HIS A 3 -9.52 22.66 -8.79
CA HIS A 3 -9.00 21.30 -9.06
C HIS A 3 -9.71 20.45 -10.13
N VAL A 4 -10.76 20.95 -10.79
CA VAL A 4 -11.29 20.27 -11.98
C VAL A 4 -10.38 20.57 -13.16
N VAL A 5 -9.78 19.54 -13.74
CA VAL A 5 -8.82 19.68 -14.86
C VAL A 5 -9.48 19.44 -16.21
N ASN A 6 -10.51 18.59 -16.26
CA ASN A 6 -11.25 18.33 -17.49
C ASN A 6 -12.72 18.00 -17.19
N VAL A 7 -13.61 18.37 -18.11
CA VAL A 7 -15.00 17.96 -18.13
C VAL A 7 -15.35 17.52 -19.54
N SER A 8 -15.73 16.26 -19.72
CA SER A 8 -16.05 15.68 -21.01
C SER A 8 -17.46 15.08 -21.07
N GLY A 9 -18.02 14.98 -22.28
CA GLY A 9 -19.40 14.58 -22.53
C GLY A 9 -20.32 15.77 -22.90
N PRO A 10 -21.65 15.63 -22.74
CA PRO A 10 -22.33 14.46 -22.20
C PRO A 10 -22.28 13.26 -23.15
N VAL A 11 -22.20 12.06 -22.58
CA VAL A 11 -22.48 10.80 -23.27
C VAL A 11 -23.79 10.26 -22.72
N VAL A 12 -24.71 9.84 -23.59
CA VAL A 12 -25.96 9.20 -23.17
C VAL A 12 -25.61 7.82 -22.60
N LYS A 13 -25.97 7.59 -21.33
CA LYS A 13 -25.77 6.31 -20.65
C LYS A 13 -27.08 5.81 -20.09
N TRP A 14 -27.21 4.48 -20.01
CA TRP A 14 -28.31 3.85 -19.29
C TRP A 14 -28.10 4.00 -17.78
N THR A 15 -29.10 4.56 -17.10
CA THR A 15 -29.10 4.76 -15.65
C THR A 15 -30.37 4.17 -15.03
N GLN A 16 -30.47 4.19 -13.70
CA GLN A 16 -31.70 3.82 -13.00
C GLN A 16 -32.90 4.71 -13.37
N LEU A 17 -32.67 5.89 -13.95
CA LEU A 17 -33.69 6.82 -14.40
C LEU A 17 -33.91 6.79 -15.93
N GLY A 18 -33.50 5.70 -16.58
CA GLY A 18 -33.48 5.54 -18.03
C GLY A 18 -32.21 6.12 -18.67
N GLU A 19 -32.27 6.40 -19.97
CA GLU A 19 -31.20 7.05 -20.70
C GLU A 19 -31.02 8.51 -20.22
N ARG A 20 -29.83 8.83 -19.73
CA ARG A 20 -29.50 10.17 -19.21
C ARG A 20 -28.17 10.66 -19.77
N PRO A 21 -28.02 11.97 -20.01
CA PRO A 21 -26.71 12.55 -20.32
C PRO A 21 -25.82 12.46 -19.07
N VAL A 22 -24.61 11.92 -19.24
CA VAL A 22 -23.61 11.80 -18.18
C VAL A 22 -22.33 12.50 -18.61
N TRP A 23 -21.78 13.30 -17.71
CA TRP A 23 -20.49 13.96 -17.88
C TRP A 23 -19.43 13.21 -17.08
N ASN A 24 -18.23 13.14 -17.64
CA ASN A 24 -17.04 12.73 -16.92
C ASN A 24 -16.33 14.00 -16.42
N ILE A 25 -15.90 13.98 -15.17
CA ILE A 25 -15.16 15.08 -14.55
C ILE A 25 -13.84 14.50 -14.05
N GLU A 26 -12.74 15.05 -14.54
CA GLU A 26 -11.39 14.70 -14.10
C GLU A 26 -10.90 15.76 -13.12
N VAL A 27 -10.21 15.32 -12.07
CA VAL A 27 -9.62 16.18 -11.06
C VAL A 27 -8.12 15.96 -10.99
N GLU A 28 -7.42 17.00 -10.55
CA GLU A 28 -5.96 17.01 -10.46
C GLU A 28 -5.41 15.89 -9.54
N GLN A 29 -6.03 15.69 -8.38
CA GLN A 29 -5.61 14.68 -7.41
C GLN A 29 -6.80 13.94 -6.78
N PRO A 30 -6.66 12.63 -6.46
CA PRO A 30 -7.77 11.80 -5.97
C PRO A 30 -8.47 12.32 -4.72
N PHE A 31 -7.73 12.95 -3.80
CA PHE A 31 -8.28 13.43 -2.54
C PHE A 31 -9.20 14.65 -2.70
N HIS A 32 -9.25 15.28 -3.88
CA HIS A 32 -10.25 16.31 -4.19
C HIS A 32 -11.63 15.72 -4.54
N VAL A 33 -11.70 14.44 -4.94
CA VAL A 33 -12.95 13.77 -5.35
C VAL A 33 -14.02 13.77 -4.25
N PRO A 34 -13.73 13.44 -2.96
CA PRO A 34 -14.75 13.46 -1.91
C PRO A 34 -15.44 14.83 -1.73
N ALA A 35 -14.67 15.92 -1.71
CA ALA A 35 -15.21 17.28 -1.56
C ALA A 35 -16.03 17.70 -2.80
N LEU A 36 -15.55 17.38 -4.00
CA LEU A 36 -16.28 17.65 -5.25
C LEU A 36 -17.61 16.89 -5.29
N ARG A 37 -17.62 15.60 -4.92
CA ARG A 37 -18.84 14.79 -4.84
C ARG A 37 -19.87 15.39 -3.90
N LYS A 38 -19.44 15.85 -2.72
CA LYS A 38 -20.34 16.51 -1.76
C LYS A 38 -20.97 17.76 -2.38
N THR A 39 -20.17 18.59 -3.04
CA THR A 39 -20.61 19.83 -3.70
C THR A 39 -21.60 19.58 -4.85
N LEU A 40 -21.35 18.55 -5.67
CA LEU A 40 -22.23 18.20 -6.78
C LEU A 40 -23.57 17.63 -6.26
N LYS A 41 -23.53 16.80 -5.21
CA LYS A 41 -24.75 16.28 -4.55
C LYS A 41 -25.62 17.40 -3.97
N THR A 42 -25.04 18.45 -3.37
CA THR A 42 -25.84 19.60 -2.87
C THR A 42 -26.53 20.38 -3.99
N ARG A 43 -26.07 20.21 -5.24
CA ARG A 43 -26.68 20.78 -6.44
C ARG A 43 -27.56 19.76 -7.19
N SER A 44 -27.99 18.69 -6.51
CA SER A 44 -28.86 17.64 -7.02
C SER A 44 -28.28 16.84 -8.19
N TRP A 45 -26.96 16.80 -8.34
CA TRP A 45 -26.32 15.90 -9.30
C TRP A 45 -26.18 14.49 -8.72
N GLN A 46 -26.53 13.50 -9.53
CA GLN A 46 -26.23 12.11 -9.24
C GLN A 46 -24.76 11.83 -9.54
N ILE A 47 -24.09 11.13 -8.62
CA ILE A 47 -22.69 10.76 -8.75
C ILE A 47 -22.59 9.29 -9.11
N PHE A 48 -21.81 8.99 -10.15
CA PHE A 48 -21.45 7.65 -10.55
C PHE A 48 -19.94 7.46 -10.35
N SER A 49 -19.53 6.30 -9.85
CA SER A 49 -18.12 5.86 -9.82
C SER A 49 -17.11 6.76 -9.09
N GLY A 50 -17.56 7.80 -8.37
CA GLY A 50 -16.69 8.72 -7.63
C GLY A 50 -16.22 8.18 -6.27
N ASP A 51 -16.68 7.01 -5.87
CA ASP A 51 -16.28 6.26 -4.67
C ASP A 51 -15.18 5.24 -4.92
N ILE A 52 -14.78 5.02 -6.18
CA ILE A 52 -13.72 4.08 -6.53
C ILE A 52 -12.37 4.70 -6.12
N PRO A 53 -11.59 4.06 -5.22
CA PRO A 53 -10.25 4.52 -4.88
C PRO A 53 -9.36 4.63 -6.11
N PHE A 54 -8.46 5.61 -6.15
CA PHE A 54 -7.62 5.86 -7.33
C PHE A 54 -6.75 4.67 -7.71
N VAL A 55 -6.20 3.96 -6.72
CA VAL A 55 -5.45 2.72 -6.96
C VAL A 55 -6.31 1.70 -7.72
N ASN A 56 -7.56 1.49 -7.29
CA ASN A 56 -8.48 0.57 -7.98
C ASN A 56 -8.86 1.08 -9.37
N ARG A 57 -8.99 2.40 -9.55
CA ARG A 57 -9.25 3.02 -10.85
C ARG A 57 -8.13 2.71 -11.85
N PHE A 58 -6.88 2.77 -11.40
CA PHE A 58 -5.71 2.40 -12.20
C PHE A 58 -5.81 0.93 -12.68
N PHE A 59 -6.10 -0.01 -11.78
CA PHE A 59 -6.27 -1.43 -12.16
C PHE A 59 -7.44 -1.66 -13.14
N LEU A 60 -8.60 -1.05 -12.86
CA LEU A 60 -9.82 -1.24 -13.64
C LEU A 60 -9.75 -0.62 -15.04
N ASP A 61 -9.21 0.59 -15.14
CA ASP A 61 -9.14 1.30 -16.43
C ASP A 61 -8.00 0.77 -17.30
N GLY A 62 -6.91 0.28 -16.68
CA GLY A 62 -5.79 -0.37 -17.37
C GLY A 62 -6.03 -1.84 -17.72
N ASP A 63 -7.13 -2.44 -17.24
CA ASP A 63 -7.40 -3.89 -17.34
C ASP A 63 -6.21 -4.73 -16.85
N VAL A 64 -5.62 -4.33 -15.72
CA VAL A 64 -4.44 -4.98 -15.13
C VAL A 64 -4.79 -5.72 -13.84
N GLY A 65 -4.20 -6.90 -13.67
CA GLY A 65 -4.35 -7.74 -12.48
C GLY A 65 -3.26 -7.47 -11.43
N MET A 66 -3.09 -8.41 -10.48
CA MET A 66 -2.07 -8.31 -9.43
C MET A 66 -0.65 -8.47 -9.96
N HIS A 67 -0.46 -9.26 -11.03
CA HIS A 67 0.83 -9.39 -11.71
C HIS A 67 0.83 -8.46 -12.91
N VAL A 68 1.85 -7.59 -12.97
CA VAL A 68 2.01 -6.60 -14.03
C VAL A 68 3.41 -6.66 -14.63
N ALA A 69 3.50 -6.39 -15.93
CA ALA A 69 4.73 -5.99 -16.58
C ALA A 69 4.74 -4.46 -16.72
N PHE A 70 5.90 -3.84 -16.58
CA PHE A 70 6.03 -2.40 -16.73
C PHE A 70 7.38 -2.02 -17.32
N SER A 71 7.44 -0.83 -17.92
CA SER A 71 8.70 -0.19 -18.32
C SER A 71 8.78 1.21 -17.76
N GLY A 72 10.00 1.69 -17.49
CA GLY A 72 10.15 3.00 -16.87
C GLY A 72 11.60 3.39 -16.63
N ARG A 73 11.78 4.56 -16.03
CA ARG A 73 13.10 5.10 -15.69
C ARG A 73 13.38 4.87 -14.22
N VAL A 74 14.51 4.23 -13.91
CA VAL A 74 15.00 4.16 -12.53
C VAL A 74 15.35 5.57 -12.05
N VAL A 75 14.75 5.98 -10.94
CA VAL A 75 14.96 7.30 -10.31
C VAL A 75 15.74 7.19 -9.01
N ASP A 76 15.79 6.00 -8.40
CA ASP A 76 16.59 5.74 -7.22
C ASP A 76 16.98 4.27 -7.09
N ARG A 77 18.13 4.02 -6.46
CA ARG A 77 18.56 2.70 -5.99
C ARG A 77 19.01 2.81 -4.54
N ARG A 78 18.75 1.76 -3.76
CA ARG A 78 19.13 1.68 -2.33
C ARG A 78 20.63 1.90 -2.13
N ASP A 79 21.45 1.30 -2.99
CA ASP A 79 22.92 1.34 -2.89
C ASP A 79 23.55 2.66 -3.35
N ASP A 80 22.80 3.55 -4.00
CA ASP A 80 23.33 4.85 -4.44
C ASP A 80 23.51 5.76 -3.22
N GLU A 81 24.71 6.31 -3.01
CA GLU A 81 24.91 7.35 -1.98
C GLU A 81 24.03 8.58 -2.26
N GLY A 82 23.45 9.17 -1.21
CA GLY A 82 22.65 10.37 -1.37
C GLY A 82 21.83 10.75 -0.14
N PRO A 83 21.31 11.99 -0.11
CA PRO A 83 20.39 12.42 0.92
C PRO A 83 19.08 11.63 0.89
N VAL A 84 18.40 11.53 2.03
CA VAL A 84 17.06 10.92 2.14
C VAL A 84 16.05 11.64 1.24
N VAL A 85 16.20 12.96 1.10
CA VAL A 85 15.40 13.77 0.18
C VAL A 85 16.13 13.80 -1.18
N LYS A 86 15.63 13.02 -2.13
CA LYS A 86 16.19 12.91 -3.48
C LYS A 86 15.29 13.62 -4.50
N ALA A 87 15.84 14.63 -5.17
CA ALA A 87 15.09 15.51 -6.07
C ALA A 87 14.48 14.73 -7.24
N GLU A 88 15.20 13.76 -7.81
CA GLU A 88 14.73 12.97 -8.95
C GLU A 88 13.48 12.14 -8.63
N VAL A 89 13.34 11.71 -7.38
CA VAL A 89 12.16 10.98 -6.90
C VAL A 89 10.99 11.94 -6.69
N ILE A 90 11.26 13.11 -6.12
CA ILE A 90 10.24 14.15 -5.90
C ILE A 90 9.70 14.69 -7.22
N ASP A 91 10.59 14.97 -8.18
CA ASP A 91 10.24 15.41 -9.53
C ASP A 91 9.45 14.34 -10.30
N ALA A 92 9.60 13.07 -9.93
CA ALA A 92 8.79 11.96 -10.44
C ALA A 92 7.45 11.78 -9.71
N GLY A 93 7.13 12.62 -8.72
CA GLY A 93 5.89 12.59 -7.93
C GLY A 93 5.97 11.78 -6.64
N GLY A 94 7.16 11.32 -6.24
CA GLY A 94 7.39 10.60 -4.98
C GLY A 94 7.65 11.52 -3.78
N GLY A 95 7.83 10.92 -2.61
CA GLY A 95 8.05 11.62 -1.33
C GLY A 95 9.52 11.75 -0.89
N GLY A 96 10.45 11.18 -1.64
CA GLY A 96 11.87 11.02 -1.27
C GLY A 96 12.33 9.58 -1.45
N ARG A 97 13.51 9.24 -0.90
CA ARG A 97 14.05 7.88 -0.98
C ARG A 97 13.19 6.90 -0.18
N TYR A 98 12.82 5.80 -0.81
CA TYR A 98 12.05 4.71 -0.20
C TYR A 98 12.98 3.59 0.25
N GLY A 99 12.55 2.81 1.25
CA GLY A 99 13.27 1.63 1.75
C GLY A 99 13.18 0.42 0.80
N VAL A 100 13.30 0.60 -0.50
CA VAL A 100 13.22 -0.46 -1.53
C VAL A 100 14.52 -0.50 -2.34
N ASP A 101 14.81 -1.61 -3.00
CA ASP A 101 16.05 -1.74 -3.79
C ASP A 101 16.10 -0.78 -4.98
N VAL A 102 14.96 -0.59 -5.66
CA VAL A 102 14.85 0.25 -6.85
C VAL A 102 13.52 1.01 -6.84
N THR A 103 13.58 2.32 -7.07
CA THR A 103 12.40 3.16 -7.35
C THR A 103 12.36 3.49 -8.84
N VAL A 104 11.21 3.25 -9.48
CA VAL A 104 11.01 3.45 -10.92
C VAL A 104 9.89 4.45 -11.15
N ARG A 105 10.14 5.44 -12.02
CA ARG A 105 9.09 6.26 -12.62
C ARG A 105 8.53 5.53 -13.84
N CYS A 106 7.23 5.29 -13.83
CA CYS A 106 6.48 4.63 -14.89
C CYS A 106 5.25 5.47 -15.23
N ASP A 107 4.92 5.61 -16.52
CA ASP A 107 3.65 6.19 -16.94
C ASP A 107 2.57 5.09 -17.01
N ALA A 108 1.30 5.44 -16.75
CA ALA A 108 0.24 4.43 -16.66
C ALA A 108 0.07 3.59 -17.95
N ALA A 109 0.38 4.17 -19.11
CA ALA A 109 0.32 3.48 -20.41
C ALA A 109 1.44 2.44 -20.60
N ASP A 110 2.51 2.51 -19.78
CA ASP A 110 3.64 1.59 -19.83
C ASP A 110 3.46 0.39 -18.88
N VAL A 111 2.30 0.28 -18.22
CA VAL A 111 1.93 -0.86 -17.37
C VAL A 111 0.93 -1.75 -18.11
N ALA A 112 1.20 -3.04 -18.13
CA ALA A 112 0.36 -4.04 -18.78
C ALA A 112 0.19 -5.28 -17.90
N ALA A 113 -0.87 -6.04 -18.13
CA ALA A 113 -1.03 -7.36 -17.52
C ALA A 113 0.08 -8.31 -18.00
N THR A 114 0.44 -9.27 -17.15
CA THR A 114 1.38 -10.35 -17.49
C THR A 114 0.82 -11.69 -17.02
N GLU A 115 1.41 -12.78 -17.52
CA GLU A 115 1.16 -14.12 -17.00
C GLU A 115 1.50 -14.17 -15.49
N PRO A 116 0.65 -14.81 -14.66
CA PRO A 116 0.93 -14.99 -13.24
C PRO A 116 2.24 -15.74 -13.00
N PHE A 117 2.96 -15.36 -11.95
CA PHE A 117 4.20 -16.01 -11.55
C PHE A 117 4.26 -16.19 -10.03
N GLN A 118 5.14 -17.08 -9.56
CA GLN A 118 5.38 -17.26 -8.13
C GLN A 118 6.35 -16.18 -7.65
N VAL A 119 5.94 -15.39 -6.66
CA VAL A 119 6.78 -14.37 -6.04
C VAL A 119 7.54 -15.01 -4.88
N PRO A 120 8.87 -14.81 -4.78
CA PRO A 120 9.69 -15.38 -3.70
C PRO A 120 9.55 -14.58 -2.40
N TYR A 121 8.34 -14.54 -1.82
CA TYR A 121 8.05 -13.74 -0.63
C TYR A 121 8.89 -14.15 0.59
N THR A 122 9.15 -13.18 1.46
CA THR A 122 9.63 -13.39 2.83
C THR A 122 8.44 -13.29 3.80
N VAL A 123 8.24 -14.34 4.60
CA VAL A 123 7.14 -14.43 5.57
C VAL A 123 7.71 -14.32 6.98
N PHE A 124 7.16 -13.43 7.80
CA PHE A 124 7.46 -13.27 9.21
C PHE A 124 6.26 -13.71 10.04
N SER A 125 6.34 -14.89 10.65
CA SER A 125 5.33 -15.39 11.58
C SER A 125 5.76 -15.13 13.02
N PHE A 126 4.95 -14.48 13.84
CA PHE A 126 5.31 -14.18 15.23
C PHE A 126 4.15 -14.42 16.21
N ASP A 127 4.52 -14.49 17.48
CA ASP A 127 3.63 -14.72 18.62
C ASP A 127 4.20 -14.06 19.89
N LEU A 128 3.33 -13.53 20.74
CA LEU A 128 3.67 -12.91 22.02
C LEU A 128 3.11 -13.71 23.20
N GLU A 129 3.94 -13.85 24.23
CA GLU A 129 3.50 -14.33 25.53
C GLU A 129 3.38 -13.15 26.49
N THR A 130 2.25 -13.03 27.19
CA THR A 130 1.93 -11.84 27.99
C THR A 130 1.47 -12.21 29.40
N SER A 131 1.66 -11.29 30.34
CA SER A 131 1.06 -11.38 31.67
C SER A 131 -0.40 -10.94 31.61
N ILE A 132 -1.32 -11.76 32.11
CA ILE A 132 -2.73 -11.35 32.26
C ILE A 132 -2.87 -10.28 33.35
N GLU A 133 -2.09 -10.39 34.43
CA GLU A 133 -2.20 -9.50 35.59
C GLU A 133 -1.60 -8.12 35.34
N HIS A 134 -0.47 -8.08 34.64
CA HIS A 134 0.30 -6.84 34.43
C HIS A 134 0.22 -6.33 33.00
N GLU A 135 -0.40 -7.10 32.10
CA GLU A 135 -0.53 -6.80 30.67
C GLU A 135 0.81 -6.59 29.93
N THR A 136 1.92 -6.98 30.53
CA THR A 136 3.26 -6.83 29.94
C THR A 136 3.59 -7.99 29.00
N VAL A 137 4.38 -7.72 27.98
CA VAL A 137 5.00 -8.75 27.13
C VAL A 137 6.14 -9.42 27.92
N LEU A 138 6.06 -10.75 28.06
CA LEU A 138 7.01 -11.58 28.81
C LEU A 138 8.09 -12.16 27.91
N CYS A 139 7.72 -12.55 26.70
CA CYS A 139 8.63 -12.93 25.63
C CYS A 139 7.91 -12.91 24.29
N ALA A 140 8.68 -12.99 23.21
CA ALA A 140 8.16 -13.17 21.88
C ALA A 140 8.99 -14.20 21.11
N ALA A 141 8.39 -14.81 20.12
CA ALA A 141 9.09 -15.66 19.16
C ALA A 141 8.68 -15.28 17.74
N ALA A 142 9.61 -15.44 16.80
CA ALA A 142 9.32 -15.29 15.38
C ALA A 142 9.99 -16.39 14.55
N CYS A 143 9.37 -16.73 13.44
CA CYS A 143 9.93 -17.58 12.39
C CYS A 143 9.86 -16.81 11.08
N VAL A 144 11.02 -16.62 10.46
CA VAL A 144 11.14 -16.03 9.13
C VAL A 144 11.38 -17.13 8.13
N GLU A 145 10.59 -17.13 7.06
CA GLU A 145 10.71 -18.08 5.96
C GLU A 145 10.86 -17.34 4.64
N HIS A 146 11.94 -17.64 3.91
CA HIS A 146 12.15 -17.13 2.55
C HIS A 146 11.58 -18.16 1.56
N LEU A 147 10.37 -17.92 1.03
CA LEU A 147 9.68 -18.91 0.19
C LEU A 147 10.43 -19.25 -1.11
N GLY A 148 11.27 -18.34 -1.60
CA GLY A 148 12.10 -18.59 -2.79
C GLY A 148 13.19 -19.65 -2.59
N SER A 149 13.77 -19.74 -1.38
CA SER A 149 14.84 -20.71 -1.05
C SER A 149 14.37 -21.85 -0.15
N GLY A 150 13.27 -21.66 0.57
CA GLY A 150 12.81 -22.54 1.65
C GLY A 150 13.62 -22.39 2.95
N GLU A 151 14.51 -21.41 3.03
CA GLU A 151 15.31 -21.14 4.23
C GLU A 151 14.42 -20.60 5.35
N ARG A 152 14.67 -21.08 6.58
CA ARG A 152 13.96 -20.66 7.79
C ARG A 152 14.91 -20.25 8.88
N GLN A 153 14.57 -19.15 9.55
CA GLN A 153 15.29 -18.62 10.70
C GLN A 153 14.31 -18.39 11.86
N THR A 154 14.64 -18.90 13.04
CA THR A 154 13.86 -18.67 14.26
C THR A 154 14.54 -17.62 15.12
N PHE A 155 13.73 -16.76 15.73
CA PHE A 155 14.13 -15.74 16.68
C PHE A 155 13.39 -15.96 18.00
N GLU A 156 14.11 -15.82 19.11
CA GLU A 156 13.54 -15.79 20.45
C GLU A 156 13.92 -14.46 21.11
N PHE A 157 12.94 -13.76 21.66
CA PHE A 157 13.12 -12.46 22.30
C PHE A 157 12.77 -12.57 23.79
N ARG A 158 13.74 -12.24 24.64
CA ARG A 158 13.64 -12.27 26.11
C ARG A 158 14.36 -11.07 26.68
N GLY A 159 13.97 -10.62 27.86
CA GLY A 159 14.59 -9.48 28.54
C GLY A 159 13.52 -8.61 29.18
N THR A 160 13.80 -7.31 29.24
CA THR A 160 12.74 -6.33 29.52
C THR A 160 11.76 -6.26 28.35
N GLU A 161 10.56 -5.71 28.59
CA GLU A 161 9.59 -5.47 27.53
C GLU A 161 10.19 -4.61 26.40
N SER A 162 10.99 -3.58 26.74
CA SER A 162 11.72 -2.76 25.75
C SER A 162 12.67 -3.59 24.89
N ASP A 163 13.46 -4.47 25.51
CA ASP A 163 14.40 -5.34 24.78
C ASP A 163 13.67 -6.25 23.79
N ILE A 164 12.48 -6.76 24.19
CA ILE A 164 11.65 -7.62 23.35
C ILE A 164 11.10 -6.85 22.15
N LEU A 165 10.56 -5.64 22.37
CA LEU A 165 10.00 -4.79 21.32
C LEU A 165 11.07 -4.30 20.34
N GLU A 166 12.24 -3.89 20.85
CA GLU A 166 13.39 -3.50 20.04
C GLU A 166 13.91 -4.68 19.21
N GLY A 167 13.96 -5.88 19.81
CA GLY A 167 14.35 -7.11 19.15
C GLY A 167 13.42 -7.48 17.99
N LEU A 168 12.10 -7.47 18.22
CA LEU A 168 11.10 -7.71 17.18
C LEU A 168 11.20 -6.69 16.04
N THR A 169 11.28 -5.41 16.39
CA THR A 169 11.39 -4.30 15.41
C THR A 169 12.64 -4.46 14.56
N SER A 170 13.78 -4.76 15.20
CA SER A 170 15.05 -5.00 14.51
C SER A 170 14.98 -6.21 13.59
N ALA A 171 14.31 -7.29 14.01
CA ALA A 171 14.13 -8.48 13.17
C ALA A 171 13.30 -8.15 11.93
N VAL A 172 12.17 -7.45 12.07
CA VAL A 172 11.34 -7.02 10.94
C VAL A 172 12.14 -6.15 9.96
N HIS A 173 12.89 -5.17 10.45
CA HIS A 173 13.73 -4.31 9.59
C HIS A 173 14.86 -5.07 8.90
N ALA A 174 15.49 -6.03 9.59
CA ALA A 174 16.61 -6.79 9.04
C ALA A 174 16.14 -7.79 7.97
N THR A 175 14.94 -8.35 8.12
CA THR A 175 14.42 -9.40 7.25
C THR A 175 13.49 -8.89 6.15
N ASP A 176 12.98 -7.66 6.28
CA ASP A 176 12.11 -6.97 5.31
C ASP A 176 10.95 -7.86 4.81
N PRO A 177 10.08 -8.38 5.71
CA PRO A 177 9.09 -9.37 5.32
C PRO A 177 7.95 -8.76 4.48
N ASP A 178 7.56 -9.45 3.41
CA ASP A 178 6.40 -9.08 2.59
C ASP A 178 5.08 -9.42 3.30
N ILE A 179 5.09 -10.48 4.12
CA ILE A 179 3.91 -11.00 4.81
C ILE A 179 4.22 -11.13 6.29
N ILE A 180 3.47 -10.42 7.12
CA ILE A 180 3.46 -10.61 8.58
C ILE A 180 2.24 -11.45 8.94
N THR A 181 2.46 -12.54 9.68
CA THR A 181 1.42 -13.50 10.04
C THR A 181 1.60 -14.02 11.47
N GLY A 182 0.60 -14.76 11.94
CA GLY A 182 0.58 -15.43 13.23
C GLY A 182 -0.85 -15.86 13.57
N TYR A 183 -1.06 -16.45 14.73
CA TYR A 183 -2.40 -16.88 15.14
C TYR A 183 -3.11 -15.73 15.88
N ASN A 184 -4.19 -15.20 15.29
CA ASN A 184 -5.01 -14.13 15.89
C ASN A 184 -4.24 -12.81 16.16
N ILE A 185 -3.17 -12.54 15.39
CA ILE A 185 -2.31 -11.37 15.58
C ILE A 185 -3.04 -10.03 15.40
N ASP A 186 -4.12 -10.01 14.62
CA ASP A 186 -4.94 -8.82 14.37
C ASP A 186 -5.79 -8.42 15.58
N ASN A 187 -6.25 -9.40 16.37
CA ASN A 187 -7.09 -9.15 17.55
C ASN A 187 -6.33 -9.24 18.87
N PHE A 188 -5.10 -9.74 18.88
CA PHE A 188 -4.31 -9.92 20.09
C PHE A 188 -2.93 -9.25 20.01
N ASP A 189 -2.00 -9.81 19.25
CA ASP A 189 -0.59 -9.40 19.30
C ASP A 189 -0.36 -7.96 18.81
N LEU A 190 -0.87 -7.59 17.64
CA LEU A 190 -0.71 -6.24 17.09
C LEU A 190 -1.39 -5.17 17.95
N PRO A 191 -2.65 -5.36 18.43
CA PRO A 191 -3.22 -4.46 19.42
C PRO A 191 -2.37 -4.35 20.69
N ARG A 192 -1.83 -5.47 21.19
CA ARG A 192 -0.99 -5.46 22.39
C ARG A 192 0.30 -4.67 22.18
N LEU A 193 0.93 -4.76 21.00
CA LEU A 193 2.10 -3.96 20.65
C LEU A 193 1.75 -2.47 20.48
N ALA A 194 0.57 -2.15 19.93
CA ALA A 194 0.15 -0.77 19.72
C ALA A 194 -0.14 0.00 21.02
N ASP A 195 -0.47 -0.71 22.09
CA ASP A 195 -0.68 -0.15 23.43
C ASP A 195 0.63 0.10 24.21
N ARG A 196 1.80 -0.19 23.64
CA ARG A 196 3.12 -0.12 24.29
C ARG A 196 4.01 0.91 23.61
#